data_AF-A0A9E4Z4U6-F1
#
_entry.id   AF-A0A9E4Z4U6-F1
#
_cell.length_a   1.000
_cell.length_b   1.000
_cell.length_c   1.000
_cell.angle_alpha   90.00
_cell.angle_beta   90.00
_cell.angle_gamma   90.00
#
_symmetry.space_group_name_H-M   'P 1'
#
loop_
_entity.id
_entity.type
_entity.pdbx_description
1 polymer ?
#
loop_
_entity_poly.entity_id
_entity_poly.type
_entity_poly.pdbx_seq_one_letter_code
_entity_poly.pdbx_strand_id
1 'polypeptide(L)' 'SVRQAREIIENWRLDYNEVRPHSSLKGKTPKEFIESVAGLY' A
#
# COMPACT_ATOMS: atom_id res chain seq x y z
N SER A 1 6.09 20.87 -11.84
CA SER A 1 4.89 21.66 -11.45
C SER A 1 4.24 21.00 -10.23
N VAL A 2 3.38 21.70 -9.48
CA VAL A 2 2.65 21.10 -8.34
C VAL A 2 1.77 19.92 -8.78
N ARG A 3 1.17 19.99 -9.98
CA ARG A 3 0.38 18.89 -10.55
C ARG A 3 1.21 17.60 -10.68
N GLN A 4 2.37 17.69 -11.31
CA GLN A 4 3.27 16.55 -11.50
C GLN A 4 3.73 15.96 -10.16
N ALA A 5 4.02 16.79 -9.17
CA ALA A 5 4.40 16.30 -7.84
C ALA A 5 3.28 15.49 -7.18
N ARG A 6 2.02 15.93 -7.32
CA ARG A 6 0.86 15.18 -6.81
C ARG A 6 0.69 13.83 -7.49
N GLU A 7 0.83 13.78 -8.82
CA GLU A 7 0.75 12.53 -9.59
C GLU A 7 1.81 11.52 -9.15
N ILE A 8 3.06 11.97 -8.96
CA ILE A 8 4.15 11.12 -8.49
C ILE A 8 3.85 10.56 -7.10
N ILE A 9 3.44 11.41 -6.16
CA ILE A 9 3.14 10.98 -4.79
C ILE A 9 1.98 9.99 -4.77
N GLU A 10 0.93 10.23 -5.55
CA GLU A 10 -0.23 9.36 -5.59
C GLU A 10 0.10 7.98 -6.18
N ASN A 11 0.90 7.96 -7.24
CA ASN A 11 1.40 6.70 -7.80
C ASN A 11 2.22 5.92 -6.77
N TRP A 12 3.09 6.59 -6.03
CA TRP A 12 3.84 5.97 -4.93
C TRP A 12 2.93 5.44 -3.82
N ARG A 13 1.88 6.18 -3.46
CA ARG A 13 0.90 5.76 -2.43
C ARG A 13 0.19 4.49 -2.84
N LEU A 14 -0.23 4.37 -4.10
CA LEU A 14 -0.90 3.18 -4.63
C LEU A 14 0.04 1.98 -4.65
N ASP A 15 1.24 2.15 -5.21
CA ASP A 15 2.24 1.09 -5.31
C ASP A 15 2.65 0.55 -3.92
N TYR A 16 2.86 1.43 -2.94
CA TYR A 16 3.16 1.03 -1.55
C TYR A 16 2.00 0.24 -0.92
N ASN A 17 0.76 0.70 -1.08
CA ASN A 17 -0.36 0.11 -0.36
C ASN A 17 -0.91 -1.16 -1.00
N GLU A 18 -0.78 -1.32 -2.32
CA GLU A 18 -1.45 -2.37 -3.08
C GLU A 18 -0.51 -3.35 -3.79
N VAL A 19 0.77 -3.00 -3.98
CA VAL A 19 1.69 -3.82 -4.79
C VAL A 19 2.89 -4.31 -3.99
N ARG A 20 3.49 -3.46 -3.16
CA ARG A 20 4.74 -3.81 -2.47
C ARG A 20 4.50 -4.67 -1.22
N PRO A 21 5.07 -5.88 -1.15
CA PRO A 21 5.06 -6.66 0.08
C PRO A 21 6.05 -6.08 1.10
N HIS A 22 5.61 -6.02 2.36
CA HIS A 22 6.40 -5.46 3.46
C HIS A 22 6.82 -6.56 4.44
N SER A 23 8.11 -6.63 4.76
CA SER A 23 8.65 -7.62 5.70
C SER A 23 8.04 -7.50 7.10
N SER A 24 7.78 -6.27 7.57
CA SER A 24 7.07 -6.01 8.83
C SER A 24 5.63 -6.54 8.84
N LEU A 25 5.01 -6.68 7.66
CA LEU A 25 3.68 -7.27 7.47
C LEU A 25 3.75 -8.74 7.05
N LYS A 26 4.85 -9.43 7.38
CA LYS A 26 5.10 -10.84 7.01
C LYS A 26 5.05 -11.08 5.50
N GLY A 27 5.52 -10.11 4.71
CA GLY A 27 5.57 -10.20 3.25
C GLY A 27 4.24 -9.87 2.56
N LYS A 28 3.30 -9.21 3.24
CA LYS A 28 2.04 -8.74 2.65
C LYS A 28 2.09 -7.25 2.30
N THR A 29 1.25 -6.85 1.35
CA THR A 29 0.91 -5.44 1.16
C THR A 29 0.06 -4.94 2.33
N PRO A 30 0.00 -3.62 2.59
CA PRO A 30 -0.91 -3.06 3.59
C PRO A 30 -2.38 -3.48 3.37
N LYS A 31 -2.83 -3.52 2.12
CA LYS A 31 -4.18 -3.98 1.75
C LYS A 31 -4.41 -5.44 2.15
N GLU A 32 -3.53 -6.34 1.73
CA GLU A 32 -3.60 -7.77 2.07
C GLU A 32 -3.52 -8.01 3.58
N PHE A 33 -2.73 -7.19 4.30
CA PHE A 33 -2.65 -7.29 5.75
C PHE A 33 -3.99 -6.97 6.39
N ILE A 34 -4.64 -5.87 6.00
CA ILE A 34 -5.96 -5.47 6.51
C ILE A 34 -7.00 -6.56 6.18
N GLU A 35 -7.03 -7.06 4.95
CA GLU A 35 -7.94 -8.15 4.56
C GLU A 35 -7.72 -9.40 5.43
N SER A 36 -6.46 -9.75 5.71
CA SER A 36 -6.14 -10.89 6.56
C SER A 36 -6.50 -10.70 8.03
N VAL A 37 -6.57 -9.45 8.53
CA VAL A 37 -7.00 -9.13 9.88
C VAL A 37 -8.52 -9.00 9.96
N ALA A 38 -9.16 -8.45 8.93
CA ALA A 38 -10.61 -8.32 8.85
C ALA A 38 -11.32 -9.67 8.79
N GLY A 39 -10.72 -10.68 8.15
CA GLY A 39 -11.24 -12.06 8.18
C GLY A 39 -11.09 -12.78 9.53
N LEU A 40 -10.46 -12.14 10.53
CA LEU A 40 -10.36 -12.64 11.91
C LEU A 40 -11.42 -12.04 12.85
N TYR A 41 -12.25 -11.10 12.37
CA TYR A 41 -13.40 -10.54 13.07
C TYR A 41 -14.70 -11.00 12.43
#